data_AF-R5EG45-F1
#
_entry.id   AF-R5EG45-F1
#
_cell.length_a   1.000
_cell.length_b   1.000
_cell.length_c   1.000
_cell.angle_alpha   90.00
_cell.angle_beta   90.00
_cell.angle_gamma   90.00
#
_symmetry.space_group_name_H-M   'P 1'
#
loop_
_entity.id
_entity.type
_entity.pdbx_description
1 polymer ?
#
loop_
_entity_poly.entity_id
_entity_poly.type
_entity_poly.pdbx_seq_one_letter_code
_entity_poly.pdbx_strand_id
1 'polypeptide(L)'
;MKFDLHYLKYELKGYLISDFKSRKIMDLLNDLEPEKYLQEYVLSLKLQDENKEKVSLRLRHILENAKKANIPLGIEYEPYPNEEEAYLARQRYINVLVQKEEYLSFIRKSVFLVVLTAICLLIVIVANS
;
A
#
# COMPACT_ATOMS: atom_id res chain seq x y z
N MET A 1 23.63 -8.30 -2.56
CA MET A 1 22.25 -8.19 -2.07
C MET A 1 21.72 -9.60 -1.83
N LYS A 2 21.33 -9.97 -0.60
CA LYS A 2 20.73 -11.28 -0.35
C LYS A 2 19.28 -11.27 -0.85
N PHE A 3 18.84 -12.35 -1.47
CA PHE A 3 17.45 -12.50 -1.89
C PHE A 3 16.55 -12.63 -0.65
N ASP A 4 15.51 -11.80 -0.57
CA ASP A 4 14.55 -11.80 0.54
C ASP A 4 13.20 -12.31 0.04
N LEU A 5 12.93 -13.59 0.30
CA LEU A 5 11.69 -14.25 -0.11
C LEU A 5 10.45 -13.64 0.58
N HIS A 6 10.59 -13.14 1.82
CA HIS A 6 9.50 -12.48 2.53
C HIS A 6 9.14 -11.16 1.86
N TYR A 7 10.14 -10.40 1.43
CA TYR A 7 9.93 -9.18 0.67
C TYR A 7 9.29 -9.46 -0.71
N LEU A 8 9.76 -10.48 -1.43
CA LEU A 8 9.12 -10.87 -2.70
C LEU A 8 7.66 -11.27 -2.48
N LYS A 9 7.37 -12.08 -1.46
CA LYS A 9 5.99 -12.47 -1.10
C LYS A 9 5.13 -11.26 -0.76
N TYR A 10 5.68 -10.28 -0.05
CA TYR A 10 5.00 -9.03 0.28
C TYR A 10 4.65 -8.22 -0.98
N GLU A 11 5.60 -8.02 -1.89
CA GLU A 11 5.38 -7.28 -3.14
C GLU A 11 4.40 -8.02 -4.06
N LEU A 12 4.53 -9.35 -4.18
CA LEU A 12 3.59 -10.17 -4.96
C LEU A 12 2.17 -10.10 -4.40
N LYS A 13 1.99 -10.15 -3.07
CA LYS A 13 0.67 -9.93 -2.46
C LYS A 13 0.11 -8.56 -2.82
N GLY A 14 0.93 -7.52 -2.72
CA GLY A 14 0.53 -6.16 -3.08
C GLY A 14 0.28 -5.94 -4.57
N TYR A 15 0.80 -6.82 -5.43
CA TYR A 15 0.58 -6.77 -6.87
C TYR A 15 -0.69 -7.54 -7.28
N LEU A 16 -0.86 -8.75 -6.75
CA LEU A 16 -1.94 -9.67 -7.13
C LEU A 16 -3.25 -9.32 -6.43
N ILE A 17 -3.19 -9.04 -5.12
CA ILE A 17 -4.36 -8.74 -4.29
C ILE A 17 -4.53 -7.22 -4.29
N SER A 18 -5.45 -6.71 -5.11
CA SER A 18 -5.69 -5.26 -5.29
C SER A 18 -5.89 -4.55 -3.95
N ASP A 19 -6.66 -5.18 -3.06
CA ASP A 19 -7.11 -4.51 -1.83
C ASP A 19 -6.13 -4.75 -0.67
N PHE A 20 -5.02 -5.47 -0.89
CA PHE A 20 -4.06 -5.74 0.19
C PHE A 20 -3.41 -4.46 0.68
N LYS A 21 -2.92 -3.62 -0.25
CA LYS A 21 -2.31 -2.33 0.10
C LYS A 21 -3.35 -1.36 0.65
N SER A 22 -4.53 -1.30 0.02
CA SER A 22 -5.66 -0.47 0.45
C SER A 22 -6.10 -0.77 1.89
N ARG A 23 -6.29 -2.05 2.23
CA ARG A 23 -6.61 -2.47 3.60
C ARG A 23 -5.52 -2.05 4.59
N LYS A 24 -4.25 -2.18 4.22
CA LYS A 24 -3.16 -1.82 5.11
C LYS A 24 -3.03 -0.32 5.35
N ILE A 25 -3.35 0.49 4.34
CA ILE A 25 -3.45 1.95 4.48
C ILE A 25 -4.62 2.32 5.39
N MET A 26 -5.77 1.66 5.19
CA MET A 26 -6.96 1.88 6.01
C MET A 26 -6.73 1.50 7.48
N ASP A 27 -6.13 0.33 7.74
CA ASP A 27 -5.76 -0.12 9.09
C ASP A 27 -4.82 0.90 9.74
N LEU A 28 -3.76 1.32 9.03
CA LEU A 28 -2.75 2.26 9.52
C LEU A 28 -3.36 3.61 9.90
N LEU A 29 -4.21 4.19 9.04
CA LEU A 29 -4.74 5.53 9.25
C LEU A 29 -5.90 5.58 10.25
N ASN A 30 -6.59 4.45 10.48
CA ASN A 30 -7.66 4.35 11.46
C ASN A 30 -7.21 3.87 12.84
N ASP A 31 -5.95 3.43 12.99
CA ASP A 31 -5.43 3.00 14.28
C ASP A 31 -5.37 4.15 15.28
N LEU A 32 -5.56 3.85 16.57
CA LEU A 32 -5.45 4.81 17.66
C LEU A 32 -4.00 5.24 17.92
N GLU A 33 -3.05 4.34 17.62
CA GLU A 33 -1.61 4.56 17.72
C GLU A 33 -0.91 4.20 16.38
N PRO A 34 -1.10 4.99 15.30
CA PRO A 34 -0.64 4.64 13.94
C PRO A 34 0.85 4.32 13.83
N GLU A 35 1.68 5.03 14.58
CA GLU A 35 3.12 4.86 14.64
C GLU A 35 3.53 3.52 15.26
N LYS A 36 2.78 3.07 16.27
CA LYS A 36 2.97 1.76 16.91
C LYS A 36 2.50 0.65 15.98
N TYR A 37 1.31 0.80 15.38
CA TYR A 37 0.82 -0.13 14.36
C TYR A 37 1.83 -0.29 13.22
N LEU A 38 2.42 0.80 12.73
CA LEU A 38 3.46 0.76 11.69
C LEU A 38 4.65 -0.11 12.12
N GLN A 39 5.17 0.11 13.34
CA GLN A 39 6.32 -0.64 13.85
C GLN A 39 6.00 -2.14 13.99
N GLU A 40 4.86 -2.47 14.59
CA GLU A 40 4.40 -3.85 14.78
C GLU A 40 4.15 -4.54 13.44
N TYR A 41 3.53 -3.84 12.49
CA TYR A 41 3.29 -4.36 11.16
C TYR A 41 4.59 -4.66 10.42
N VAL A 42 5.55 -3.73 10.42
CA VAL A 42 6.86 -3.93 9.77
C VAL A 42 7.62 -5.11 10.40
N LEU A 43 7.57 -5.26 11.73
CA LEU A 43 8.14 -6.41 12.43
C LEU A 43 7.47 -7.73 12.04
N SER A 44 6.14 -7.73 11.87
CA SER A 44 5.36 -8.91 11.50
C SER A 44 5.73 -9.49 10.12
N LEU A 45 6.30 -8.67 9.22
CA LEU A 45 6.66 -9.07 7.87
C LEU A 45 7.93 -9.93 7.80
N LYS A 46 8.74 -9.99 8.88
CA LYS A 46 9.98 -10.78 8.96
C LYS A 46 10.95 -10.52 7.80
N LEU A 47 11.10 -9.26 7.42
CA LEU A 47 11.97 -8.80 6.33
C LEU A 47 13.43 -8.66 6.81
N GLN A 48 14.38 -8.72 5.87
CA GLN A 48 15.75 -8.27 6.13
C GLN A 48 15.80 -6.75 6.34
N ASP A 49 16.80 -6.27 7.09
CA ASP A 49 16.88 -4.87 7.55
C ASP A 49 16.73 -3.84 6.42
N GLU A 50 17.36 -4.06 5.27
CA GLU A 50 17.26 -3.14 4.12
C GLU A 50 15.80 -3.05 3.59
N ASN A 51 15.09 -4.17 3.50
CA ASN A 51 13.70 -4.19 3.02
C ASN A 51 12.72 -3.73 4.10
N LYS A 52 13.04 -4.00 5.36
CA LYS A 52 12.31 -3.50 6.53
C LYS A 52 12.31 -1.97 6.54
N GLU A 53 13.47 -1.35 6.33
CA GLU A 53 13.62 0.09 6.25
C GLU A 53 12.84 0.67 5.06
N LYS A 54 12.95 0.05 3.87
CA LYS A 54 12.17 0.47 2.68
C LYS A 54 10.67 0.48 2.93
N VAL A 55 10.13 -0.59 3.54
CA VAL A 55 8.69 -0.67 3.84
C VAL A 55 8.31 0.34 4.93
N SER A 56 9.12 0.47 5.98
CA SER A 56 8.92 1.45 7.04
C SER A 56 8.87 2.88 6.51
N LEU A 57 9.79 3.27 5.63
CA LEU A 57 9.82 4.60 5.02
C LEU A 57 8.56 4.88 4.19
N ARG A 58 8.08 3.91 3.41
CA ARG A 58 6.85 4.05 2.63
C ARG A 58 5.64 4.29 3.53
N LEU A 59 5.50 3.52 4.61
CA LEU A 59 4.37 3.67 5.55
C LEU A 59 4.45 4.99 6.32
N ARG A 60 5.66 5.39 6.75
CA ARG A 60 5.87 6.67 7.44
C ARG A 60 5.51 7.85 6.53
N HIS A 61 5.86 7.77 5.25
CA HIS A 61 5.50 8.80 4.28
C HIS A 61 3.98 8.98 4.14
N ILE A 62 3.20 7.90 4.27
CA ILE A 62 1.73 7.98 4.27
C ILE A 62 1.24 8.75 5.50
N LEU A 63 1.76 8.44 6.69
CA LEU A 63 1.43 9.18 7.91
C LEU A 63 1.81 10.66 7.82
N GLU A 64 3.02 10.97 7.34
CA GLU A 64 3.48 12.35 7.15
C GLU A 64 2.61 13.12 6.17
N ASN A 65 2.18 12.48 5.08
CA ASN A 65 1.29 13.11 4.09
C ASN A 65 -0.11 13.35 4.65
N ALA A 66 -0.62 12.44 5.49
CA ALA A 66 -1.88 12.63 6.20
C ALA A 66 -1.79 13.81 7.18
N LYS A 67 -0.70 13.89 7.97
CA LYS A 67 -0.43 15.02 8.88
C LYS A 67 -0.34 16.35 8.12
N LYS A 68 0.40 16.39 7.01
CA LYS A 68 0.50 17.60 6.15
C LYS A 68 -0.83 18.02 5.54
N ALA A 69 -1.75 17.08 5.35
CA ALA A 69 -3.11 17.33 4.87
C ALA A 69 -4.08 17.66 6.01
N ASN A 70 -3.59 17.89 7.24
CA ASN A 70 -4.39 18.12 8.45
C ASN A 70 -5.42 17.02 8.72
N ILE A 71 -5.11 15.77 8.33
CA ILE A 71 -5.98 14.63 8.62
C ILE A 71 -5.73 14.22 10.07
N PRO A 72 -6.79 14.09 10.89
CA PRO A 72 -6.64 13.74 12.28
C PRO A 72 -6.25 12.26 12.37
N LEU A 73 -5.19 11.96 13.12
CA LEU A 73 -4.65 10.61 13.29
C LEU A 73 -4.72 10.18 14.75
N GLY A 74 -4.92 8.89 15.00
CA GLY A 74 -5.07 8.39 16.36
C GLY A 74 -6.28 8.97 17.07
N ILE A 75 -6.04 9.45 18.30
CA ILE A 75 -7.04 10.04 19.21
C ILE A 75 -7.24 11.55 18.95
N GLU A 76 -6.39 12.17 18.14
CA GLU A 76 -6.50 13.59 17.82
C GLU A 76 -7.71 13.85 16.91
N TYR A 77 -8.47 14.91 17.18
CA TYR A 77 -9.55 15.37 16.31
C TYR A 77 -9.35 16.81 15.81
N GLU A 78 -8.37 17.55 16.34
CA GLU A 78 -8.01 18.87 15.79
C GLU A 78 -7.46 18.72 14.35
N PRO A 79 -7.76 19.66 13.44
CA PRO A 79 -8.45 20.95 13.66
C PRO A 79 -9.98 20.89 13.52
N TYR A 80 -10.60 19.70 13.56
CA TYR A 80 -12.04 19.55 13.32
C TYR A 80 -12.87 19.90 14.58
N PRO A 81 -14.12 20.33 14.41
CA PRO A 81 -14.97 20.75 15.53
C PRO A 81 -15.36 19.62 16.48
N ASN A 82 -15.42 18.38 15.98
CA ASN A 82 -15.86 17.20 16.72
C ASN A 82 -15.24 15.92 16.11
N GLU A 83 -15.34 14.82 16.87
CA GLU A 83 -14.83 13.51 16.47
C GLU A 83 -15.48 12.96 15.20
N GLU A 84 -16.76 13.25 14.96
CA GLU A 84 -17.50 12.77 13.80
C GLU A 84 -16.96 13.39 12.50
N GLU A 85 -16.74 14.70 12.49
CA GLU A 85 -16.17 15.42 11.35
C GLU A 85 -14.72 15.00 11.08
N ALA A 86 -13.93 14.82 12.15
CA ALA A 86 -12.58 14.27 12.07
C ALA A 86 -12.59 12.88 11.43
N TYR A 87 -13.48 12.01 11.87
CA TYR A 87 -13.67 10.67 11.32
C TYR A 87 -14.07 10.71 9.84
N LEU A 88 -15.05 11.54 9.47
CA LEU A 88 -15.50 11.69 8.08
C LEU A 88 -14.39 12.22 7.18
N ALA A 89 -13.60 13.19 7.64
CA ALA A 89 -12.46 13.71 6.90
C ALA A 89 -11.40 12.63 6.67
N ARG A 90 -11.08 11.85 7.71
CA ARG A 90 -10.18 10.69 7.62
C ARG A 90 -10.70 9.65 6.61
N GLN A 91 -11.98 9.28 6.66
CA GLN A 91 -12.55 8.31 5.71
C GLN A 91 -12.54 8.83 4.27
N ARG A 92 -12.85 10.12 4.05
CA ARG A 92 -12.75 10.73 2.71
C ARG A 92 -11.32 10.67 2.19
N TYR A 93 -10.34 10.97 3.04
CA TYR A 93 -8.93 10.90 2.69
C TYR A 93 -8.50 9.47 2.34
N ILE A 94 -8.87 8.49 3.19
CA ILE A 94 -8.60 7.06 2.95
C ILE A 94 -9.21 6.64 1.62
N ASN A 95 -10.47 6.98 1.36
CA ASN A 95 -11.15 6.62 0.10
C ASN A 95 -10.41 7.14 -1.13
N VAL A 96 -9.93 8.39 -1.09
CA VAL A 96 -9.14 8.97 -2.19
C VAL A 96 -7.83 8.20 -2.40
N LEU A 97 -7.14 7.83 -1.31
CA LEU A 97 -5.90 7.04 -1.40
C LEU A 97 -6.16 5.64 -1.96
N VAL A 98 -7.20 4.98 -1.49
CA VAL A 98 -7.60 3.64 -1.92
C VAL A 98 -7.96 3.64 -3.41
N GLN A 99 -8.76 4.59 -3.87
CA GLN A 99 -9.10 4.72 -5.29
C GLN A 99 -7.86 4.93 -6.17
N LYS A 100 -6.89 5.74 -5.71
CA LYS A 100 -5.62 5.94 -6.44
C LYS A 100 -4.82 4.63 -6.54
N GLU A 101 -4.71 3.87 -5.45
CA GLU A 101 -4.01 2.59 -5.45
C GLU A 101 -4.73 1.53 -6.31
N GLU A 102 -6.05 1.49 -6.27
CA GLU A 102 -6.86 0.61 -7.13
C GLU A 102 -6.65 0.94 -8.62
N TYR A 103 -6.67 2.23 -8.97
CA TYR A 103 -6.40 2.68 -10.34
C TYR A 103 -4.98 2.31 -10.79
N LEU A 104 -3.98 2.51 -9.94
CA LEU A 104 -2.60 2.08 -10.22
C LEU A 104 -2.47 0.56 -10.33
N SER A 105 -3.18 -0.20 -9.49
CA SER A 105 -3.24 -1.66 -9.57
C SER A 105 -3.85 -2.12 -10.88
N PHE A 106 -4.95 -1.49 -11.32
CA PHE A 106 -5.56 -1.75 -12.61
C PHE A 106 -4.58 -1.53 -13.77
N ILE A 107 -3.89 -0.39 -13.81
CA ILE A 107 -2.87 -0.12 -14.83
C ILE A 107 -1.78 -1.20 -14.83
N ARG A 108 -1.23 -1.51 -13.66
CA ARG A 108 -0.16 -2.52 -13.52
C ARG A 108 -0.59 -3.90 -14.03
N LYS A 109 -1.82 -4.32 -13.71
CA LYS A 109 -2.39 -5.60 -14.17
C LYS A 109 -2.61 -5.61 -15.67
N SER A 110 -3.13 -4.52 -16.23
CA SER A 110 -3.33 -4.36 -17.68
C SER A 110 -2.00 -4.44 -18.44
N VAL A 111 -0.97 -3.74 -17.98
CA VAL A 111 0.38 -3.81 -18.60
C VAL A 111 0.94 -5.23 -18.56
N PHE A 112 0.81 -5.93 -17.42
CA PHE A 112 1.28 -7.30 -17.31
C PHE A 112 0.52 -8.26 -18.24
N LEU A 113 -0.79 -8.09 -18.41
CA LEU A 113 -1.57 -8.89 -19.34
C LEU A 113 -1.13 -8.67 -20.79
N VAL A 114 -0.82 -7.42 -21.17
CA VAL A 114 -0.28 -7.10 -22.51
C VAL A 114 1.08 -7.79 -22.72
N VAL A 115 1.99 -7.69 -21.75
CA VAL A 115 3.31 -8.33 -21.82
C VAL A 115 3.18 -9.85 -21.90
N LEU A 116 2.31 -10.45 -21.08
CA LEU A 116 2.06 -11.89 -21.10
C LEU A 116 1.53 -12.34 -22.47
N THR A 117 0.60 -11.58 -23.04
CA THR A 117 0.04 -11.87 -24.37
C THR A 117 1.11 -11.79 -25.46
N ALA A 118 1.97 -10.78 -25.41
CA ALA A 118 3.09 -10.63 -26.35
C ALA A 118 4.07 -11.81 -26.26
N ILE A 119 4.40 -12.26 -25.05
CA ILE A 119 5.26 -13.44 -24.83
C ILE A 119 4.60 -14.70 -25.40
N CYS A 120 3.31 -14.92 -25.14
CA CYS A 120 2.58 -16.06 -25.69
C CYS A 120 2.60 -16.08 -27.22
N LEU A 121 2.37 -14.92 -27.86
CA LEU A 121 2.44 -14.80 -29.32
C LEU A 121 3.84 -15.10 -29.85
N LEU A 122 4.88 -14.57 -29.20
CA LEU A 122 6.27 -14.87 -29.58
C LEU A 122 6.57 -16.36 -29.48
N ILE A 123 6.13 -17.04 -28.42
CA ILE A 123 6.30 -18.50 -28.28
C ILE A 123 5.61 -19.23 -29.42
N VAL A 124 4.37 -18.86 -29.76
CA VAL A 124 3.62 -19.49 -30.86
C VAL A 124 4.30 -19.27 -32.21
N ILE A 125 4.82 -18.07 -32.47
CA ILE A 125 5.54 -17.77 -33.72
C ILE A 125 6.81 -18.61 -33.78
N VAL A 126 7.64 -18.59 -32.74
CA VAL A 126 8.90 -19.34 -32.67
C VAL A 126 8.68 -20.86 -32.76
N ALA A 127 7.62 -21.38 -32.16
CA ALA A 127 7.31 -22.81 -32.21
C ALA A 127 6.76 -23.28 -33.58
N ASN A 128 6.25 -22.34 -34.40
CA ASN A 128 5.70 -22.61 -35.73
C ASN A 128 6.60 -22.08 -36.88
N SER A 129 7.81 -21.60 -36.57
CA SER A 129 8.85 -21.27 -37.57
C SER A 129 9.97 -22.32 -37.56
#